data_AF-A0A524R2A7-F1
#
_entry.id   AF-A0A524R2A7-F1
#
_cell.length_a   1.000
_cell.length_b   1.000
_cell.length_c   1.000
_cell.angle_alpha   90.00
_cell.angle_beta   90.00
_cell.angle_gamma   90.00
#
_symmetry.space_group_name_H-M   'P 1'
#
loop_
_entity.id
_entity.type
_entity.pdbx_description
1 polymer ?
#
loop_
_entity_poly.entity_id
_entity_poly.type
_entity_poly.pdbx_seq_one_letter_code
_entity_poly.pdbx_strand_id
1 'polypeptide(L)'
;MRRALLSWSLVWVVACAKSEVPPAMEAPAAPTIDLASLAGTWAAAATPQGSDSVVIRYTVNVSADPTGWTSVLPGRDPMSLTVKVSGDSILTQSPPFESVARPGVQVSSSGYLRLVDGKLTGPMYVRSATGDSVSVVNLWTTLTRVE
;
A
#
# COMPACT_ATOMS: atom_id res chain seq x y z
N MET A 1 47.51 -51.52 -4.10
CA MET A 1 47.96 -50.68 -5.25
C MET A 1 47.19 -51.11 -6.49
N ARG A 2 46.88 -50.12 -7.35
CA ARG A 2 46.36 -50.21 -8.73
C ARG A 2 44.85 -50.41 -8.96
N ARG A 3 44.26 -49.29 -9.37
CA ARG A 3 43.00 -49.12 -10.11
C ARG A 3 43.21 -49.47 -11.60
N ALA A 4 42.20 -50.06 -12.25
CA ALA A 4 41.79 -49.88 -13.66
C ALA A 4 40.56 -50.78 -13.91
N LEU A 5 39.34 -50.23 -13.95
CA LEU A 5 38.59 -49.83 -15.16
C LEU A 5 38.36 -50.97 -16.16
N LEU A 6 37.10 -51.38 -16.38
CA LEU A 6 36.51 -51.47 -17.73
C LEU A 6 34.99 -51.79 -17.70
N SER A 7 34.22 -50.86 -18.27
CA SER A 7 32.98 -51.00 -19.05
C SER A 7 31.88 -51.99 -18.62
N TRP A 8 30.69 -51.44 -18.29
CA TRP A 8 29.44 -52.07 -18.72
C TRP A 8 28.43 -51.02 -19.16
N SER A 9 27.94 -51.21 -20.38
CA SER A 9 26.92 -50.46 -21.10
C SER A 9 25.59 -50.35 -20.35
N LEU A 10 25.12 -49.11 -20.25
CA LEU A 10 23.80 -48.60 -20.65
C LEU A 10 22.57 -49.55 -20.57
N VAL A 11 21.67 -49.27 -19.62
CA VAL A 11 20.22 -49.38 -19.83
C VAL A 11 19.57 -48.14 -19.23
N TRP A 12 19.11 -47.25 -20.09
CA TRP A 12 18.18 -46.18 -19.74
C TRP A 12 16.80 -46.80 -19.54
N VAL A 13 16.28 -46.77 -18.32
CA VAL A 13 14.84 -46.91 -18.06
C VAL A 13 14.31 -45.50 -17.79
N VAL A 14 13.74 -44.89 -18.82
CA VAL A 14 12.93 -43.69 -18.70
C VAL A 14 11.63 -44.09 -17.98
N ALA A 15 11.64 -43.99 -16.66
CA ALA A 15 10.41 -43.99 -15.89
C ALA A 15 9.85 -42.55 -15.93
N CYS A 16 8.84 -42.33 -16.75
CA CYS A 16 7.95 -41.18 -16.62
C CYS A 16 7.21 -41.28 -15.28
N ALA A 17 7.85 -40.83 -14.21
CA ALA A 17 7.16 -40.51 -12.98
C ALA A 17 6.36 -39.23 -13.24
N LYS A 18 5.05 -39.41 -13.41
CA LYS A 18 4.05 -38.35 -13.40
C LYS A 18 4.32 -37.45 -12.18
N SER A 19 4.69 -36.19 -12.40
CA SER A 19 4.75 -35.21 -11.31
C SER A 19 3.34 -34.99 -10.79
N GLU A 20 2.96 -35.67 -9.71
CA GLU A 20 1.86 -35.26 -8.87
C GLU A 20 2.28 -34.00 -8.12
N VAL A 21 1.76 -32.86 -8.58
CA VAL A 21 1.78 -31.61 -7.83
C VAL A 21 0.99 -31.87 -6.55
N PRO A 22 1.60 -31.77 -5.36
CA PRO A 22 0.85 -31.87 -4.11
C PRO A 22 -0.29 -30.85 -4.15
N PRO A 23 -1.51 -31.21 -3.71
CA PRO A 23 -2.59 -30.23 -3.64
C PRO A 23 -2.09 -29.02 -2.87
N ALA A 24 -2.17 -27.85 -3.51
CA ALA A 24 -1.81 -26.59 -2.87
C ALA A 24 -2.68 -26.47 -1.61
N MET A 25 -2.06 -26.58 -0.45
CA MET A 25 -2.73 -26.31 0.81
C MET A 25 -3.11 -24.83 0.79
N GLU A 26 -4.41 -24.55 0.79
CA GLU A 26 -4.91 -23.18 0.85
C GLU A 26 -4.33 -22.52 2.11
N ALA A 27 -3.48 -21.51 1.92
CA ALA A 27 -2.99 -20.71 3.02
C ALA A 27 -4.19 -20.02 3.69
N PRO A 28 -4.23 -19.91 5.04
CA PRO A 28 -5.29 -19.19 5.73
C PRO A 28 -5.44 -17.77 5.15
N ALA A 29 -6.68 -17.34 4.94
CA ALA A 29 -6.96 -15.97 4.52
C ALA A 29 -6.33 -14.99 5.52
N ALA A 30 -5.65 -13.96 5.00
CA ALA A 30 -5.09 -12.92 5.84
C ALA A 30 -6.21 -12.27 6.66
N PRO A 31 -5.98 -11.96 7.95
CA PRO A 31 -6.99 -11.32 8.78
C PRO A 31 -7.40 -9.97 8.18
N THR A 32 -8.69 -9.71 8.14
CA THR A 32 -9.23 -8.41 7.72
C THR A 32 -8.88 -7.36 8.78
N ILE A 33 -8.43 -6.19 8.33
CA ILE A 33 -8.15 -5.06 9.22
C ILE A 33 -9.43 -4.56 9.90
N ASP A 34 -9.39 -4.38 11.22
CA ASP A 34 -10.50 -3.85 12.00
C ASP A 34 -10.43 -2.32 12.07
N LEU A 35 -11.35 -1.63 11.38
CA LEU A 35 -11.41 -0.16 11.38
C LEU A 35 -11.74 0.42 12.76
N ALA A 36 -12.47 -0.30 13.61
CA ALA A 36 -12.79 0.18 14.95
C ALA A 36 -11.52 0.32 15.80
N SER A 37 -10.61 -0.65 15.71
CA SER A 37 -9.30 -0.57 16.36
C SER A 37 -8.45 0.63 15.90
N LEU A 38 -8.69 1.13 14.68
CA LEU A 38 -7.95 2.25 14.08
C LEU A 38 -8.53 3.63 14.42
N ALA A 39 -9.77 3.70 14.92
CA ALA A 39 -10.47 4.95 15.18
C ALA A 39 -9.63 5.93 16.02
N GLY A 40 -9.67 7.21 15.63
CA GLY A 40 -8.91 8.28 16.28
C GLY A 40 -8.23 9.22 15.29
N THR A 41 -7.41 10.11 15.83
CA THR A 41 -6.68 11.12 15.06
C THR A 41 -5.26 10.63 14.75
N TRP A 42 -4.84 10.80 13.51
CA TRP A 42 -3.53 10.37 13.04
C TRP A 42 -2.78 11.54 12.39
N ALA A 43 -1.54 11.77 12.82
CA ALA A 43 -0.62 12.68 12.17
C ALA A 43 0.04 11.98 10.98
N ALA A 44 -0.10 12.54 9.79
CA ALA A 44 0.45 12.01 8.56
C ALA A 44 1.69 12.79 8.12
N ALA A 45 2.67 12.07 7.60
CA ALA A 45 3.82 12.61 6.90
C ALA A 45 3.99 11.87 5.57
N ALA A 46 4.10 12.63 4.48
CA ALA A 46 4.35 12.10 3.16
C ALA A 46 5.73 12.51 2.66
N THR A 47 6.51 11.55 2.16
CA THR A 47 7.81 11.75 1.53
C THR A 47 7.75 11.31 0.06
N PRO A 48 8.50 11.92 -0.86
CA PRO A 48 8.65 11.36 -2.20
C PRO A 48 9.27 9.97 -2.13
N GLN A 49 8.83 9.06 -3.00
CA GLN A 49 9.41 7.72 -3.05
C GLN A 49 10.93 7.81 -3.30
N GLY A 50 11.73 7.13 -2.47
CA GLY A 50 13.20 7.17 -2.54
C GLY A 50 13.84 8.39 -1.84
N SER A 51 13.08 9.17 -1.08
CA SER A 51 13.57 10.29 -0.28
C SER A 51 13.05 10.22 1.16
N ASP A 52 13.87 10.67 2.09
CA ASP A 52 13.50 10.79 3.51
C ASP A 52 12.95 12.20 3.85
N SER A 53 12.94 13.12 2.88
CA SER A 53 12.44 14.47 3.10
C SER A 53 10.92 14.50 3.11
N VAL A 54 10.34 14.93 4.24
CA VAL A 54 8.89 15.15 4.35
C VAL A 54 8.49 16.38 3.56
N VAL A 55 7.58 16.19 2.60
CA VAL A 55 7.08 17.27 1.72
C VAL A 55 5.68 17.75 2.10
N ILE A 56 4.89 16.90 2.76
CA ILE A 56 3.53 17.24 3.20
C ILE A 56 3.30 16.66 4.59
N ARG A 57 2.74 17.48 5.49
CA ARG A 57 2.20 17.07 6.79
C ARG A 57 0.73 17.43 6.85
N TYR A 58 -0.08 16.53 7.36
CA TYR A 58 -1.54 16.69 7.45
C TYR A 58 -2.09 15.76 8.52
N THR A 59 -3.36 15.94 8.87
CA THR A 59 -4.05 15.08 9.84
C THR A 59 -5.05 14.20 9.12
N VAL A 60 -5.22 12.97 9.58
CA VAL A 60 -6.30 12.07 9.14
C VAL A 60 -7.12 11.70 10.36
N ASN A 61 -8.42 11.98 10.31
CA ASN A 61 -9.35 11.48 11.31
C ASN A 61 -9.92 10.16 10.79
N VAL A 62 -9.68 9.10 11.54
CA VAL A 62 -10.08 7.73 11.22
C VAL A 62 -11.30 7.36 12.06
N SER A 63 -12.30 6.79 11.41
CA SER A 63 -13.54 6.30 12.03
C SER A 63 -13.66 4.78 11.86
N ALA A 64 -14.45 4.14 12.74
CA ALA A 64 -14.87 2.75 12.57
C ALA A 64 -15.76 2.58 11.32
N ASP A 65 -16.47 3.63 10.93
CA ASP A 65 -17.24 3.70 9.69
C ASP A 65 -16.35 4.27 8.56
N PRO A 66 -16.18 3.57 7.43
CA PRO A 66 -15.38 4.06 6.30
C PRO A 66 -15.86 5.40 5.71
N THR A 67 -17.13 5.77 5.91
CA THR A 67 -17.69 7.06 5.45
C THR A 67 -17.29 8.24 6.34
N GLY A 68 -16.83 7.98 7.57
CA GLY A 68 -16.45 9.00 8.55
C GLY A 68 -15.00 9.48 8.46
N TRP A 69 -14.21 8.96 7.52
CA TRP A 69 -12.80 9.32 7.39
C TRP A 69 -12.63 10.69 6.74
N THR A 70 -11.76 11.52 7.33
CA THR A 70 -11.45 12.85 6.78
C THR A 70 -9.95 13.11 6.78
N SER A 71 -9.49 13.90 5.81
CA SER A 71 -8.14 14.46 5.77
C SER A 71 -8.20 15.96 6.00
N VAL A 72 -7.32 16.47 6.86
CA VAL A 72 -7.22 17.90 7.19
C VAL A 72 -5.84 18.39 6.76
N LEU A 73 -5.80 19.16 5.68
CA LEU A 73 -4.59 19.81 5.20
C LEU A 73 -4.33 21.09 6.02
N PRO A 74 -3.07 21.56 6.11
CA PRO A 74 -2.75 22.78 6.85
C PRO A 74 -3.59 23.98 6.39
N GLY A 75 -4.31 24.61 7.32
CA GLY A 75 -5.15 25.78 7.05
C GLY A 75 -6.37 25.52 6.16
N ARG A 76 -6.82 24.26 6.04
CA ARG A 76 -8.00 23.89 5.25
C ARG A 76 -9.04 23.19 6.14
N ASP A 77 -10.29 23.27 5.72
CA ASP A 77 -11.37 22.49 6.33
C ASP A 77 -11.16 20.98 6.08
N PRO A 78 -11.70 20.11 6.95
CA PRO A 78 -11.67 18.66 6.74
C PRO A 78 -12.33 18.26 5.42
N MET A 79 -11.65 17.40 4.68
CA MET A 79 -12.13 16.83 3.42
C MET A 79 -12.46 15.35 3.61
N SER A 80 -13.67 14.94 3.26
CA SER A 80 -14.08 13.54 3.33
C SER A 80 -13.29 12.65 2.37
N LEU A 81 -12.93 11.46 2.84
CA LEU A 81 -12.25 10.43 2.06
C LEU A 81 -13.23 9.33 1.69
N THR A 82 -13.10 8.80 0.48
CA THR A 82 -13.67 7.49 0.16
C THR A 82 -12.73 6.41 0.67
N VAL A 83 -13.25 5.47 1.46
CA VAL A 83 -12.44 4.39 2.06
C VAL A 83 -12.99 3.03 1.66
N LYS A 84 -12.09 2.12 1.29
CA LYS A 84 -12.42 0.71 1.02
C LYS A 84 -11.40 -0.19 1.71
N VAL A 85 -11.87 -1.31 2.24
CA VAL A 85 -11.04 -2.32 2.90
C VAL A 85 -10.99 -3.58 2.05
N SER A 86 -9.80 -4.17 1.92
CA SER A 86 -9.59 -5.47 1.29
C SER A 86 -8.51 -6.22 2.06
N GLY A 87 -8.91 -7.23 2.84
CA GLY A 87 -8.00 -7.94 3.75
C GLY A 87 -7.36 -6.97 4.75
N ASP A 88 -6.04 -6.95 4.79
CA ASP A 88 -5.22 -6.09 5.65
C ASP A 88 -4.98 -4.67 5.11
N SER A 89 -5.51 -4.37 3.93
CA SER A 89 -5.19 -3.18 3.16
C SER A 89 -6.37 -2.22 3.09
N ILE A 90 -6.08 -0.92 3.23
CA ILE A 90 -7.06 0.17 3.19
C ILE A 90 -6.75 1.06 1.99
N LEU A 91 -7.69 1.18 1.06
CA LEU A 91 -7.67 2.19 0.02
C LEU A 91 -8.33 3.47 0.54
N THR A 92 -7.65 4.60 0.43
CA THR A 92 -8.21 5.93 0.65
C THR A 92 -8.19 6.72 -0.65
N GLN A 93 -9.22 7.53 -0.89
CA GLN A 93 -9.27 8.43 -2.04
C GLN A 93 -9.86 9.77 -1.62
N SER A 94 -9.19 10.87 -1.99
CA SER A 94 -9.75 12.20 -1.83
C SER A 94 -10.53 12.62 -3.08
N PRO A 95 -11.54 13.51 -2.95
CA PRO A 95 -12.01 14.27 -4.10
C PRO A 95 -10.89 15.18 -4.64
N PRO A 96 -11.10 15.86 -5.79
CA PRO A 96 -10.22 16.94 -6.22
C PRO A 96 -10.15 18.07 -5.19
N PHE A 97 -8.95 18.59 -4.94
CA PHE A 97 -8.67 19.73 -4.07
C PHE A 97 -7.48 20.53 -4.59
N GLU A 98 -7.35 21.79 -4.16
CA GLU A 98 -6.21 22.62 -4.52
C GLU A 98 -4.93 22.12 -3.82
N SER A 99 -3.86 21.92 -4.59
CA SER A 99 -2.57 21.47 -4.07
C SER A 99 -1.96 22.47 -3.10
N VAL A 100 -1.60 22.00 -1.90
CA VAL A 100 -0.87 22.78 -0.89
C VAL A 100 0.54 23.17 -1.32
N ALA A 101 1.16 22.39 -2.23
CA ALA A 101 2.52 22.65 -2.72
C ALA A 101 2.54 23.48 -4.00
N ARG A 102 1.41 23.59 -4.70
CA ARG A 102 1.30 24.24 -6.01
C ARG A 102 -0.02 25.02 -6.08
N PRO A 103 -0.04 26.28 -5.63
CA PRO A 103 -1.24 27.11 -5.63
C PRO A 103 -1.92 27.14 -7.01
N GLY A 104 -3.25 27.09 -7.03
CA GLY A 104 -4.07 27.07 -8.25
C GLY A 104 -4.12 25.73 -9.00
N VAL A 105 -3.31 24.73 -8.63
CA VAL A 105 -3.33 23.41 -9.27
C VAL A 105 -4.30 22.47 -8.55
N GLN A 106 -5.29 21.94 -9.27
CA GLN A 106 -6.19 20.92 -8.76
C GLN A 106 -5.53 19.53 -8.80
N VAL A 107 -5.65 18.82 -7.69
CA VAL A 107 -5.11 17.47 -7.53
C VAL A 107 -6.14 16.55 -6.88
N SER A 108 -6.05 15.26 -7.13
CA SER A 108 -6.70 14.23 -6.33
C SER A 108 -5.65 13.27 -5.79
N SER A 109 -5.97 12.55 -4.73
CA SER A 109 -5.06 11.57 -4.13
C SER A 109 -5.71 10.21 -3.95
N SER A 110 -4.93 9.15 -4.11
CA SER A 110 -5.28 7.81 -3.66
C SER A 110 -4.13 7.20 -2.87
N GLY A 111 -4.44 6.48 -1.80
CA GLY A 111 -3.44 5.83 -0.95
C GLY A 111 -3.81 4.39 -0.65
N TYR A 112 -2.80 3.54 -0.48
CA TYR A 112 -2.97 2.18 0.03
C TYR A 112 -2.21 2.09 1.34
N LEU A 113 -2.93 1.85 2.43
CA LEU A 113 -2.37 1.80 3.78
C LEU A 113 -2.47 0.40 4.35
N ARG A 114 -1.45 0.00 5.09
CA ARG A 114 -1.45 -1.17 5.96
C ARG A 114 -1.02 -0.76 7.36
N LEU A 115 -1.52 -1.47 8.36
CA LEU A 115 -1.04 -1.31 9.73
C LEU A 115 0.26 -2.11 9.90
N VAL A 116 1.37 -1.42 10.15
CA VAL A 116 2.69 -1.99 10.39
C VAL A 116 3.28 -1.30 11.61
N ASP A 117 3.64 -2.07 12.64
CA ASP A 117 4.24 -1.55 13.88
C ASP A 117 3.46 -0.38 14.52
N GLY A 118 2.13 -0.50 14.53
CA GLY A 118 1.22 0.53 15.08
C GLY A 118 1.07 1.78 14.20
N LYS A 119 1.63 1.80 12.99
CA LYS A 119 1.53 2.90 12.04
C LYS A 119 0.74 2.48 10.81
N LEU A 120 -0.09 3.38 10.30
CA LEU A 120 -0.70 3.19 8.99
C LEU A 120 0.28 3.70 7.92
N THR A 121 0.79 2.82 7.07
CA THR A 121 1.83 3.17 6.10
C THR A 121 1.57 2.58 4.73
N GLY A 122 2.04 3.26 3.69
CA GLY A 122 2.05 2.74 2.34
C GLY A 122 2.13 3.82 1.26
N PRO A 123 1.99 3.45 -0.02
CA PRO A 123 2.09 4.40 -1.12
C PRO A 123 0.87 5.32 -1.20
N MET A 124 1.13 6.56 -1.60
CA MET A 124 0.13 7.55 -1.98
C MET A 124 0.46 8.10 -3.37
N TYR A 125 -0.55 8.28 -4.19
CA TYR A 125 -0.45 8.81 -5.54
C TYR A 125 -1.22 10.12 -5.61
N VAL A 126 -0.54 11.21 -5.95
CA VAL A 126 -1.17 12.52 -6.17
C VAL A 126 -1.23 12.78 -7.66
N ARG A 127 -2.43 12.86 -8.21
CA ARG A 127 -2.67 13.10 -9.63
C ARG A 127 -3.07 14.55 -9.87
N SER A 128 -2.46 15.19 -10.85
CA SER A 128 -2.88 16.49 -11.38
C SER A 128 -3.17 16.38 -12.88
N ALA A 129 -4.11 17.19 -13.37
CA ALA A 129 -4.34 17.37 -14.81
C ALA A 129 -4.23 18.85 -15.17
N THR A 130 -3.60 19.16 -16.30
CA THR A 130 -3.49 20.52 -16.83
C THR A 130 -3.57 20.44 -18.36
N GLY A 131 -4.67 20.91 -18.93
CA GLY A 131 -5.01 20.60 -20.32
C GLY A 131 -5.03 19.08 -20.55
N ASP A 132 -4.34 18.62 -21.59
CA ASP A 132 -4.23 17.19 -21.91
C ASP A 132 -3.11 16.46 -21.13
N SER A 133 -2.35 17.18 -20.29
CA SER A 133 -1.24 16.60 -19.52
C SER A 133 -1.71 16.07 -18.18
N VAL A 134 -1.40 14.80 -17.89
CA VAL A 134 -1.59 14.18 -16.58
C VAL A 134 -0.23 13.95 -15.94
N SER A 135 -0.10 14.34 -14.67
CA SER A 135 1.08 14.04 -13.85
C SER A 135 0.67 13.25 -12.61
N VAL A 136 1.53 12.31 -12.20
CA VAL A 136 1.36 11.55 -10.95
C VAL A 136 2.65 11.69 -10.15
N VAL A 137 2.51 12.07 -8.88
CA VAL A 137 3.58 12.06 -7.90
C VAL A 137 3.39 10.87 -6.97
N ASN A 138 4.43 10.05 -6.84
CA ASN A 138 4.45 8.91 -5.94
C ASN A 138 5.07 9.34 -4.61
N LEU A 139 4.29 9.18 -3.55
CA LEU A 139 4.68 9.46 -2.18
C LEU A 139 4.64 8.17 -1.36
N TRP A 140 5.47 8.08 -0.34
CA TRP A 140 5.28 7.17 0.78
C TRP A 140 4.65 7.95 1.93
N THR A 141 3.55 7.44 2.48
CA THR A 141 2.89 8.07 3.63
C THR A 141 3.01 7.21 4.88
N THR A 142 3.21 7.88 6.01
CA THR A 142 3.20 7.28 7.33
C THR A 142 2.28 8.09 8.22
N LEU A 143 1.27 7.42 8.77
CA LEU A 143 0.33 7.95 9.74
C LEU A 143 0.72 7.37 11.10
N THR A 144 0.90 8.26 12.08
CA THR A 144 1.14 7.90 13.48
C THR A 144 -0.03 8.41 14.30
N ARG A 145 -0.58 7.58 15.18
CA ARG A 145 -1.69 7.98 16.05
C ARG A 145 -1.25 9.13 16.95
N VAL A 146 -2.11 10.15 17.07
CA VAL A 146 -1.94 11.23 18.03
C VAL A 146 -2.50 10.73 19.35
N GLU A 147 -1.67 10.74 20.40
CA GLU A 147 -2.09 10.42 21.77
C GLU A 147 -3.01 11.50 22.37
#